data_AF-A0A838QIS4-F1
#
_entry.id   AF-A0A838QIS4-F1
#
_cell.length_a   1.000
_cell.length_b   1.000
_cell.length_c   1.000
_cell.angle_alpha   90.00
_cell.angle_beta   90.00
_cell.angle_gamma   90.00
#
_symmetry.space_group_name_H-M   'P 1'
#
loop_
_entity.id
_entity.type
_entity.pdbx_description
1 polymer ?
#
loop_
_entity_poly.entity_id
_entity_poly.type
_entity_poly.pdbx_seq_one_letter_code
_entity_poly.pdbx_strand_id
1 'polypeptide(L)'
;MLAYLDSLCAALLARNTAEIRRLLALPMAQELPRRVREEAVAISRAGRKSFMAPVNALHLYYKLSHMVDESTDSTYTGSSGSGPSGDAGGQLDLLPRKVSSR
;
A
#
# COMPACT_ATOMS: atom_id res chain seq x y z
N MET A 1 -14.62 3.69 -4.03
CA MET A 1 -13.36 4.30 -3.54
C MET A 1 -12.12 3.63 -4.15
N LEU A 2 -11.95 2.31 -4.07
CA LEU A 2 -10.81 1.59 -4.68
C LEU A 2 -10.66 1.81 -6.20
N ALA A 3 -11.75 1.73 -6.97
CA ALA A 3 -11.71 2.00 -8.42
C ALA A 3 -11.26 3.43 -8.78
N TYR A 4 -11.60 4.41 -7.93
CA TYR A 4 -11.13 5.79 -8.09
C TYR A 4 -9.63 5.90 -7.82
N LEU A 5 -9.16 5.25 -6.75
CA LEU A 5 -7.74 5.22 -6.40
C LEU A 5 -6.90 4.50 -7.46
N ASP A 6 -7.42 3.39 -8.02
CA ASP A 6 -6.80 2.66 -9.12
C ASP A 6 -6.68 3.55 -10.38
N SER A 7 -7.77 4.24 -10.74
CA SER A 7 -7.77 5.21 -11.84
C SER A 7 -6.74 6.33 -11.62
N LEU A 8 -6.61 6.82 -10.38
CA LEU A 8 -5.63 7.83 -10.01
C LEU A 8 -4.20 7.29 -10.11
N CYS A 9 -3.94 6.08 -9.60
CA CYS A 9 -2.65 5.40 -9.72
C CYS A 9 -2.26 5.18 -11.19
N ALA A 10 -3.17 4.70 -12.03
CA ALA A 10 -2.95 4.54 -13.46
C ALA A 10 -2.59 5.88 -14.14
N ALA A 11 -3.34 6.95 -13.84
CA ALA A 11 -3.07 8.28 -14.38
C ALA A 11 -1.71 8.85 -13.92
N LEU A 12 -1.35 8.62 -12.65
CA LEU A 12 -0.06 9.01 -12.08
C LEU A 12 1.09 8.28 -12.75
N LEU A 13 1.00 6.96 -12.92
CA LEU A 13 2.01 6.13 -13.58
C LEU A 13 2.17 6.51 -15.06
N ALA A 14 1.04 6.74 -15.76
CA ALA A 14 1.03 7.19 -17.16
C ALA A 14 1.45 8.66 -17.35
N ARG A 15 1.67 9.41 -16.25
CA ARG A 15 1.98 10.85 -16.26
C ARG A 15 0.97 11.67 -17.05
N ASN A 16 -0.30 11.27 -17.01
CA ASN A 16 -1.38 11.96 -17.72
C ASN A 16 -1.89 13.13 -16.87
N THR A 17 -1.24 14.29 -17.02
CA THR A 17 -1.54 15.48 -16.21
C THR A 17 -2.96 16.00 -16.35
N ALA A 18 -3.59 15.83 -17.51
CA ALA A 18 -4.98 16.21 -17.73
C ALA A 18 -5.91 15.34 -16.89
N GLU A 19 -5.70 14.02 -16.92
CA GLU A 19 -6.53 13.09 -16.15
C GLU A 19 -6.30 13.23 -14.65
N ILE A 20 -5.05 13.43 -14.20
CA ILE A 20 -4.75 13.70 -12.79
C ILE A 20 -5.54 14.92 -12.29
N ARG A 21 -5.57 16.02 -13.06
CA ARG A 21 -6.33 17.23 -12.68
C ARG A 21 -7.83 16.99 -12.69
N ARG A 22 -8.34 16.23 -13.67
CA ARG A 22 -9.76 15.84 -13.73
C ARG A 22 -10.17 15.05 -12.50
N LEU A 23 -9.37 14.05 -12.10
CA LEU A 23 -9.63 13.22 -10.92
C LEU A 23 -9.53 14.02 -9.61
N LEU A 24 -8.55 14.93 -9.49
CA LEU A 24 -8.41 15.79 -8.31
C LEU A 24 -9.54 16.81 -8.14
N ALA A 25 -10.29 17.14 -9.21
CA ALA A 25 -11.45 18.03 -9.14
C ALA A 25 -12.70 17.32 -8.61
N LEU A 26 -12.70 15.98 -8.53
CA LEU A 26 -13.84 15.23 -8.01
C LEU A 26 -13.94 15.36 -6.48
N PRO A 27 -15.15 15.33 -5.91
CA PRO A 27 -15.35 15.43 -4.46
C PRO A 27 -14.64 14.31 -3.69
N MET A 28 -14.51 13.11 -4.28
CA MET A 28 -13.78 11.99 -3.67
C MET A 28 -12.30 12.28 -3.41
N ALA A 29 -11.71 13.27 -4.09
CA ALA A 29 -10.34 13.67 -3.81
C ALA A 29 -10.19 14.21 -2.38
N GLN A 30 -11.25 14.76 -1.77
CA GLN A 30 -11.21 15.30 -0.41
C GLN A 30 -11.02 14.21 0.66
N GLU A 31 -11.48 12.99 0.39
CA GLU A 31 -11.31 11.83 1.26
C GLU A 31 -9.88 11.28 1.24
N LEU A 32 -9.09 11.63 0.22
CA LEU A 32 -7.71 11.18 0.13
C LEU A 32 -6.86 11.81 1.25
N PRO A 33 -5.90 11.05 1.80
CA PRO A 33 -4.89 11.60 2.69
C PRO A 33 -4.18 12.81 2.06
N ARG A 34 -3.94 13.85 2.86
CA ARG A 34 -3.31 15.09 2.41
C ARG A 34 -2.03 14.86 1.61
N ARG A 35 -1.17 13.93 2.06
CA ARG A 35 0.09 13.58 1.39
C ARG A 35 -0.11 13.08 -0.04
N VAL A 36 -1.15 12.28 -0.29
CA VAL A 36 -1.49 11.76 -1.63
C VAL A 36 -1.97 12.89 -2.54
N ARG A 37 -2.77 13.82 -2.01
CA ARG A 37 -3.24 14.98 -2.79
C ARG A 37 -2.09 15.89 -3.19
N GLU A 38 -1.22 16.24 -2.23
CA GLU A 38 -0.05 17.10 -2.48
C GLU A 38 0.90 16.46 -3.49
N GLU A 39 1.16 15.16 -3.38
CA GLU A 39 1.95 14.40 -4.33
C GLU A 39 1.34 14.41 -5.74
N ALA A 40 0.05 14.14 -5.87
CA ALA A 40 -0.64 14.16 -7.15
C ALA A 40 -0.61 15.55 -7.80
N VAL A 41 -0.80 16.62 -7.00
CA VAL A 41 -0.66 18.00 -7.46
C VAL A 41 0.77 18.28 -7.92
N ALA A 42 1.78 17.89 -7.15
CA ALA A 42 3.18 18.08 -7.50
C ALA A 42 3.54 17.40 -8.83
N ILE A 43 3.13 16.14 -9.02
CA ILE A 43 3.34 15.40 -10.27
C ILE A 43 2.60 16.06 -11.44
N SER A 44 1.36 16.50 -11.23
CA SER A 44 0.57 17.18 -12.28
C SER A 44 1.18 18.52 -12.74
N ARG A 45 1.96 19.17 -11.87
CA ARG A 45 2.69 20.43 -12.15
C ARG A 45 4.03 20.16 -12.80
N ALA A 46 4.77 19.16 -12.32
CA ALA A 46 6.08 18.81 -12.84
C ALA A 46 6.02 18.23 -14.27
N GLY A 47 4.90 17.58 -14.62
CA GLY A 47 4.64 17.11 -15.98
C GLY A 47 5.46 15.89 -16.39
N ARG A 48 5.48 15.62 -17.70
CA ARG A 48 6.04 14.37 -18.27
C ARG A 48 7.55 14.21 -18.12
N LYS A 49 8.29 15.30 -17.84
CA LYS A 49 9.75 15.28 -17.68
C LYS A 49 10.19 15.00 -16.24
N SER A 50 9.23 14.81 -15.32
CA SER A 50 9.51 14.57 -13.92
C SER A 50 9.63 13.08 -13.60
N PHE A 51 10.69 12.74 -12.86
CA PHE A 51 10.94 11.40 -12.33
C PHE A 51 10.31 11.18 -10.93
N MET A 52 9.45 12.09 -10.47
CA MET A 52 8.80 11.93 -9.17
C MET A 52 7.88 10.71 -9.15
N ALA A 53 8.20 9.74 -8.31
CA ALA A 53 7.37 8.56 -8.10
C ALA A 53 6.15 8.89 -7.20
N PRO A 54 4.95 8.40 -7.52
CA PRO A 54 3.76 8.56 -6.68
C PRO A 54 3.75 7.58 -5.50
N VAL A 55 4.76 7.68 -4.63
CA VAL A 55 5.01 6.70 -3.57
C VAL A 55 3.85 6.63 -2.57
N ASN A 56 3.33 7.78 -2.16
CA ASN A 56 2.25 7.83 -1.17
C ASN A 56 0.94 7.28 -1.75
N ALA A 57 0.64 7.57 -3.01
CA ALA A 57 -0.55 7.02 -3.69
C ALA A 57 -0.47 5.49 -3.80
N LEU A 58 0.69 4.95 -4.21
CA LEU A 58 0.91 3.50 -4.34
C LEU A 58 0.86 2.79 -2.98
N HIS A 59 1.45 3.37 -1.95
CA HIS A 59 1.37 2.82 -0.59
C HIS A 59 -0.08 2.76 -0.10
N LEU A 60 -0.85 3.83 -0.32
CA LEU A 60 -2.27 3.85 0.06
C LEU A 60 -3.06 2.78 -0.68
N TYR A 61 -2.84 2.63 -1.99
CA TYR A 61 -3.48 1.59 -2.79
C TYR A 61 -3.19 0.19 -2.25
N TYR A 62 -1.92 -0.12 -2.00
CA TYR A 62 -1.51 -1.39 -1.42
C TYR A 62 -2.21 -1.64 -0.08
N LYS A 63 -2.18 -0.66 0.84
CA LYS A 63 -2.79 -0.79 2.16
C LYS A 63 -4.30 -1.06 2.07
N LEU A 64 -5.01 -0.32 1.21
CA LEU A 64 -6.45 -0.48 1.07
C LEU A 64 -6.84 -1.79 0.37
N SER A 65 -6.06 -2.26 -0.60
CA SER A 65 -6.30 -3.57 -1.24
C SER A 65 -6.25 -4.68 -0.20
N HIS A 66 -5.20 -4.71 0.63
CA HIS A 66 -5.02 -5.77 1.63
C HIS A 66 -6.03 -5.69 2.78
N MET A 67 -6.44 -4.48 3.18
CA MET A 67 -7.51 -4.34 4.18
C MET A 67 -8.85 -4.88 3.69
N VAL A 68 -9.15 -4.73 2.39
CA VAL A 68 -10.37 -5.28 1.79
C VAL A 68 -10.29 -6.80 1.69
N ASP A 69 -9.13 -7.35 1.30
CA ASP A 69 -8.91 -8.80 1.23
C ASP A 69 -9.10 -9.46 2.62
N GLU A 70 -8.49 -8.92 3.67
CA GLU A 70 -8.64 -9.43 5.06
C GLU A 70 -10.07 -9.27 5.60
N SER A 71 -10.79 -8.21 5.20
CA SER A 71 -12.18 -7.99 5.61
C SER A 71 -13.14 -9.00 4.97
N THR A 72 -12.81 -9.51 3.78
CA THR A 72 -13.61 -10.55 3.12
C THR A 72 -13.38 -11.95 3.69
N ASP A 73 -12.25 -12.18 4.36
CA ASP A 73 -11.90 -13.49 4.94
C ASP A 73 -12.39 -13.67 6.40
N SER A 74 -13.00 -12.63 6.99
CA SER A 74 -13.55 -12.69 8.36
C SER A 74 -14.82 -13.54 8.52
N THR A 75 -15.20 -14.31 7.48
CA THR A 75 -16.33 -15.26 7.55
C THR A 75 -15.89 -16.66 8.01
N TYR A 76 -14.60 -16.92 8.27
CA TYR A 76 -14.19 -18.17 8.92
C TYR A 76 -14.30 -18.09 10.45
N THR A 77 -15.52 -17.92 10.94
CA THR A 77 -15.87 -18.24 12.34
C THR A 77 -16.37 -19.68 12.39
N GLY A 78 -15.46 -20.63 12.59
CA GLY A 78 -15.77 -22.04 12.85
C GLY A 78 -14.55 -22.93 12.54
N SER A 79 -13.86 -23.56 13.47
CA SER A 79 -14.38 -24.21 14.66
C SER A 79 -13.33 -24.29 15.75
N SER A 80 -13.81 -24.09 16.96
CA SER A 80 -13.32 -24.59 18.24
C SER A 80 -12.56 -25.91 18.12
N GLY A 81 -11.30 -25.91 18.55
CA GLY A 81 -10.49 -27.10 18.77
C GLY A 81 -9.60 -26.88 19.98
N SER A 82 -10.20 -26.92 21.17
CA SER A 82 -9.48 -26.93 22.44
C SER A 82 -8.80 -28.29 22.67
N GLY A 83 -7.50 -28.28 22.99
CA GLY A 83 -6.83 -29.33 23.77
C GLY A 83 -5.74 -30.18 23.07
N PRO A 84 -4.87 -30.87 23.82
CA PRO A 84 -3.50 -30.42 24.09
C PRO A 84 -2.38 -31.47 23.80
N SER A 85 -1.13 -31.03 23.95
CA SER A 85 0.09 -31.83 24.25
C SER A 85 0.82 -32.55 23.09
N GLY A 86 2.16 -32.40 23.09
CA GLY A 86 3.13 -33.15 22.26
C GLY A 86 4.17 -32.22 21.63
N ASP A 87 5.20 -31.78 22.36
CA ASP A 87 6.51 -32.44 22.52
C ASP A 87 7.52 -32.12 21.40
N ALA A 88 8.73 -31.80 21.84
CA ALA A 88 10.02 -31.85 21.16
C ALA A 88 10.32 -30.91 19.97
N GLY A 89 11.24 -29.97 20.25
CA GLY A 89 12.53 -29.97 19.55
C GLY A 89 12.69 -29.02 18.37
N GLY A 90 13.33 -27.86 18.61
CA GLY A 90 13.76 -26.98 17.52
C GLY A 90 14.31 -25.64 17.97
N GLN A 91 15.22 -25.65 18.95
CA GLN A 91 15.97 -24.49 19.42
C GLN A 91 16.88 -23.98 18.28
N LEU A 92 16.40 -23.02 17.48
CA LEU A 92 17.24 -22.31 16.52
C LEU A 92 18.00 -21.20 17.25
N ASP A 93 19.13 -21.61 17.83
CA ASP A 93 20.18 -20.74 18.33
C ASP A 93 20.85 -20.04 17.14
N LEU A 94 20.58 -18.75 16.97
CA LEU A 94 21.30 -17.88 16.03
C LEU A 94 21.82 -16.67 16.80
N LEU A 95 22.87 -16.89 17.59
CA LEU A 95 23.72 -15.80 18.06
C LEU A 95 24.70 -15.35 16.95
N PRO A 96 24.91 -14.04 16.74
CA PRO A 96 25.85 -13.53 15.76
C PRO A 96 27.28 -13.53 16.34
N ARG A 97 28.25 -14.12 15.62
CA ARG A 97 29.68 -13.91 15.90
C ARG A 97 30.41 -13.30 14.72
N LYS A 98 30.62 -11.99 14.89
CA LYS A 98 31.66 -11.13 14.32
C LYS A 98 32.98 -11.89 14.11
N VAL A 99 33.52 -11.88 12.88
CA VAL A 99 34.94 -12.17 12.65
C VAL A 99 35.58 -10.98 11.94
N SER A 100 36.56 -10.41 12.64
CA SER A 100 37.51 -9.42 12.17
C SER A 100 38.81 -10.16 11.85
N SER A 101 39.45 -9.82 10.73
CA SER A 101 40.90 -9.95 10.42
C SER A 101 41.07 -9.95 8.90
N ARG A 102 42.07 -9.35 8.29
CA ARG A 102 43.20 -8.51 8.70
C ARG A 102 43.63 -7.72 7.47
#